data_AF-A0A661I6Q2-F1
#
_entry.id   AF-A0A661I6Q2-F1
#
_cell.length_a   1.000
_cell.length_b   1.000
_cell.length_c   1.000
_cell.angle_alpha   90.00
_cell.angle_beta   90.00
_cell.angle_gamma   90.00
#
_symmetry.space_group_name_H-M   'P 1'
#
loop_
_entity.id
_entity.type
_entity.pdbx_description
1 polymer ?
#
loop_
_entity_poly.entity_id
_entity_poly.type
_entity_poly.pdbx_seq_one_letter_code
_entity_poly.pdbx_strand_id
1 'polypeptide(L)'
;METVAIRPEIALDLFLPIFLESSFVLIFGVGYAALITLSKMGYFSKKWIPIGYLFWALQTYCLYDVSVMIQSNEFTSKVLMVTMVAYLFIPHLYFYLITEADKRYNPITDKSIEQQK
;
A
#
# COMPACT_ATOMS: atom_id res chain seq x y z
N MET A 1 -38.91 -11.42 -16.69
CA MET A 1 -38.04 -12.61 -16.53
C MET A 1 -36.86 -12.17 -15.69
N GLU A 2 -36.75 -12.65 -14.46
CA GLU A 2 -35.57 -12.36 -13.63
C GLU A 2 -34.36 -13.03 -14.24
N THR A 3 -33.34 -12.24 -14.54
CA THR A 3 -32.05 -12.73 -15.03
C THR A 3 -31.33 -13.41 -13.87
N VAL A 4 -31.44 -14.73 -13.78
CA VAL A 4 -30.61 -15.55 -12.89
C VAL A 4 -29.17 -15.50 -13.44
N ALA A 5 -28.34 -14.65 -12.84
CA ALA A 5 -26.92 -14.59 -13.14
C ALA A 5 -26.24 -15.84 -12.54
N ILE A 6 -26.01 -16.85 -13.37
CA ILE A 6 -25.23 -18.02 -12.99
C ILE A 6 -23.77 -17.59 -12.91
N ARG A 7 -23.25 -17.42 -11.69
CA ARG A 7 -21.83 -17.14 -11.46
C ARG A 7 -21.03 -18.43 -11.72
N PRO A 8 -19.88 -18.36 -12.41
CA PRO A 8 -18.96 -19.49 -12.46
C PRO A 8 -18.63 -19.94 -11.03
N GLU A 9 -18.81 -21.24 -10.75
CA GLU A 9 -18.43 -21.80 -9.47
C GLU A 9 -16.91 -21.73 -9.34
N ILE A 10 -16.44 -21.16 -8.23
CA ILE A 10 -15.01 -21.23 -7.89
C ILE A 10 -14.74 -22.69 -7.55
N ALA A 11 -13.78 -23.30 -8.24
CA ALA A 11 -13.37 -24.66 -7.95
C ALA A 11 -12.89 -24.72 -6.48
N LEU A 12 -13.45 -25.64 -5.69
CA LEU A 12 -13.28 -25.68 -4.23
C LEU A 12 -11.79 -25.87 -3.82
N ASP A 13 -10.99 -26.45 -4.70
CA ASP A 13 -9.54 -26.61 -4.58
C ASP A 13 -8.77 -25.28 -4.66
N LEU A 14 -9.32 -24.27 -5.36
CA LEU A 14 -8.73 -22.94 -5.47
C LEU A 14 -9.08 -22.01 -4.30
N PHE A 15 -10.06 -22.38 -3.47
CA PHE A 15 -10.47 -21.55 -2.34
C PHE A 15 -9.33 -21.27 -1.36
N LEU A 16 -8.63 -22.32 -0.91
CA LEU A 16 -7.57 -22.18 0.09
C LEU A 16 -6.35 -21.38 -0.44
N PRO A 17 -5.85 -21.63 -1.67
CA PRO A 17 -4.82 -20.78 -2.28
C PRO A 17 -5.22 -19.30 -2.37
N ILE A 18 -6.42 -18.99 -2.88
CA ILE A 18 -6.90 -17.61 -3.01
C ILE A 18 -6.99 -16.94 -1.64
N PHE A 19 -7.52 -17.64 -0.63
CA PHE A 19 -7.61 -17.12 0.73
C PHE A 19 -6.22 -16.80 1.30
N LEU A 20 -5.27 -17.70 1.10
CA LEU A 20 -3.91 -17.52 1.61
C LEU A 20 -3.19 -16.36 0.90
N GLU A 21 -3.23 -16.31 -0.42
CA GLU A 21 -2.63 -15.21 -1.21
C GLU A 21 -3.28 -13.86 -0.86
N SER A 22 -4.60 -13.80 -0.74
CA SER A 22 -5.29 -12.57 -0.32
C SER A 22 -4.91 -12.13 1.09
N SER A 23 -4.65 -13.08 2.00
CA SER A 23 -4.14 -12.78 3.35
C SER A 23 -2.72 -12.21 3.29
N PHE A 24 -1.86 -12.76 2.42
CA PHE A 24 -0.51 -12.24 2.20
C PHE A 24 -0.51 -10.82 1.64
N VAL A 25 -1.43 -10.48 0.72
CA VAL A 25 -1.61 -9.09 0.25
C VAL A 25 -1.82 -8.15 1.44
N LEU A 26 -2.67 -8.50 2.40
CA LEU A 26 -2.93 -7.67 3.58
C LEU A 26 -1.71 -7.57 4.50
N ILE A 27 -1.07 -8.70 4.80
CA ILE A 27 0.12 -8.74 5.67
C ILE A 27 1.24 -7.90 5.06
N PHE A 28 1.50 -8.04 3.77
CA PHE A 28 2.55 -7.29 3.09
C PHE A 28 2.19 -5.81 2.94
N GLY A 29 0.92 -5.47 2.74
CA GLY A 29 0.48 -4.07 2.68
C GLY A 29 0.60 -3.35 4.01
N VAL A 30 0.18 -3.99 5.11
CA VAL A 30 0.42 -3.43 6.45
C VAL A 30 1.91 -3.33 6.73
N GLY A 31 2.70 -4.34 6.34
CA GLY A 31 4.16 -4.31 6.45
C GLY A 31 4.81 -3.15 5.71
N TYR A 32 4.42 -2.91 4.46
CA TYR A 32 4.88 -1.76 3.67
C TYR A 32 4.54 -0.43 4.35
N ALA A 33 3.26 -0.23 4.70
CA ALA A 33 2.81 1.02 5.31
C ALA A 33 3.51 1.26 6.65
N ALA A 34 3.64 0.24 7.49
CA ALA A 34 4.30 0.33 8.79
C ALA A 34 5.80 0.62 8.65
N LEU A 35 6.52 -0.08 7.77
CA LEU A 35 7.96 0.12 7.58
C LEU A 35 8.27 1.53 7.07
N ILE A 36 7.52 2.04 6.09
CA ILE A 36 7.73 3.40 5.57
C ILE A 36 7.38 4.44 6.64
N THR A 37 6.26 4.25 7.33
CA THR A 37 5.77 5.19 8.35
C THR A 37 6.72 5.27 9.54
N LEU A 38 7.08 4.13 10.13
CA LEU A 38 7.97 4.08 11.28
C LEU A 38 9.40 4.55 10.93
N SER A 39 9.87 4.29 9.71
CA SER A 39 11.17 4.81 9.25
C SER A 39 11.17 6.33 9.07
N LYS A 40 10.04 6.91 8.64
CA LYS A 40 9.91 8.37 8.47
C LYS A 40 9.66 9.11 9.79
N MET A 41 8.97 8.48 10.75
CA MET A 41 8.78 9.00 12.10
C MET A 41 10.04 8.92 12.98
N GLY A 42 11.11 8.26 12.50
CA GLY A 42 12.38 8.14 13.23
C GLY A 42 12.44 7.01 14.24
N TYR A 43 11.40 6.18 14.37
CA TYR A 43 11.43 4.95 15.18
C TYR A 43 12.34 3.89 14.57
N PHE A 44 12.43 3.82 13.23
CA PHE A 44 13.38 2.97 12.51
C PHE A 44 14.38 3.78 11.69
N SER A 45 15.57 3.21 11.46
CA SER A 45 16.58 3.81 10.59
C SER A 45 16.06 3.90 9.15
N LYS A 46 16.37 5.00 8.45
CA LYS A 46 16.04 5.19 7.03
C LYS A 46 16.55 4.05 6.11
N LYS A 47 17.49 3.24 6.59
CA LYS A 47 17.97 2.01 5.91
C LYS A 47 16.88 0.93 5.74
N TRP A 48 15.77 0.99 6.47
CA TRP A 48 14.66 0.04 6.37
C TRP A 48 13.64 0.39 5.27
N ILE A 49 13.70 1.61 4.71
CA ILE A 49 12.86 2.05 3.58
C ILE A 49 12.93 1.10 2.36
N PRO A 50 14.11 0.64 1.88
CA PRO A 50 14.18 -0.31 0.77
C PRO A 50 13.48 -1.64 1.06
N ILE A 51 13.50 -2.09 2.32
CA ILE A 51 12.77 -3.29 2.75
C ILE A 51 11.26 -3.05 2.64
N GLY A 52 10.78 -1.84 2.99
CA GLY A 52 9.41 -1.44 2.73
C GLY A 52 9.00 -1.63 1.27
N TYR A 53 9.81 -1.15 0.31
CA TYR A 53 9.49 -1.34 -1.11
C TYR A 53 9.51 -2.81 -1.56
N LEU A 54 10.30 -3.67 -0.91
CA LEU A 54 10.23 -5.12 -1.13
C LEU A 54 8.86 -5.66 -0.71
N PHE A 55 8.35 -5.26 0.47
CA PHE A 55 7.01 -5.63 0.91
C PHE A 55 5.93 -5.14 -0.05
N TRP A 56 6.06 -3.94 -0.63
CA TRP A 56 5.16 -3.47 -1.68
C TRP A 56 5.21 -4.33 -2.95
N ALA A 57 6.41 -4.70 -3.41
CA ALA A 57 6.56 -5.54 -4.59
C ALA A 57 5.93 -6.93 -4.35
N LEU A 58 6.12 -7.48 -3.15
CA LEU A 58 5.58 -8.77 -2.75
C LEU A 58 4.04 -8.73 -2.62
N GLN A 59 3.49 -7.68 -2.00
CA GLN A 59 2.05 -7.42 -1.98
C GLN A 59 1.47 -7.34 -3.40
N THR A 60 2.14 -6.60 -4.30
CA THR A 60 1.68 -6.39 -5.68
C THR A 60 1.70 -7.70 -6.46
N TYR A 61 2.72 -8.53 -6.24
CA TYR A 61 2.81 -9.87 -6.82
C TYR A 61 1.65 -10.76 -6.35
N CYS A 62 1.43 -10.87 -5.03
CA CYS A 62 0.31 -11.65 -4.48
C CYS A 62 -1.04 -11.15 -5.02
N LEU A 63 -1.23 -9.83 -5.15
CA LEU A 63 -2.47 -9.27 -5.68
C LEU A 63 -2.68 -9.63 -7.16
N TYR A 64 -1.61 -9.58 -7.96
CA TYR A 64 -1.67 -10.01 -9.35
C TYR A 64 -2.05 -11.49 -9.44
N ASP A 65 -1.43 -12.34 -8.63
CA ASP A 65 -1.69 -13.77 -8.61
C ASP A 65 -3.14 -14.09 -8.21
N VAL A 66 -3.66 -13.42 -7.17
CA VAL A 66 -5.08 -13.48 -6.80
C VAL A 66 -5.98 -13.06 -7.96
N SER A 67 -5.63 -12.00 -8.69
CA SER A 67 -6.43 -11.52 -9.82
C SER A 67 -6.52 -12.57 -10.93
N VAL A 68 -5.42 -13.28 -11.20
CA VAL A 68 -5.36 -14.38 -12.17
C VAL A 68 -6.16 -15.59 -11.67
N MET A 69 -6.00 -16.00 -10.41
CA MET A 69 -6.72 -17.16 -9.84
C MET A 69 -8.24 -16.97 -9.80
N ILE A 70 -8.70 -15.75 -9.51
CA ILE A 70 -10.14 -15.40 -9.51
C ILE A 70 -10.69 -15.29 -10.94
N GLN A 71 -9.84 -15.42 -11.97
CA GLN A 71 -10.18 -15.23 -13.39
C GLN A 71 -10.82 -13.86 -13.62
N SER A 72 -10.23 -12.83 -13.02
CA SER A 72 -10.71 -11.47 -13.15
C SER A 72 -10.70 -11.02 -14.61
N ASN A 73 -11.67 -10.20 -15.00
CA ASN A 73 -11.64 -9.55 -16.29
C ASN A 73 -10.32 -8.77 -16.46
N GLU A 74 -9.72 -8.79 -17.66
CA GLU A 74 -8.50 -8.05 -17.96
C GLU A 74 -8.56 -6.58 -17.56
N PHE A 75 -9.73 -5.95 -17.74
CA PHE A 75 -9.94 -4.57 -17.31
C PHE A 75 -9.75 -4.40 -15.80
N THR A 76 -10.39 -5.26 -15.01
CA THR A 76 -10.27 -5.25 -13.54
C THR A 76 -8.83 -5.48 -13.10
N SER A 77 -8.15 -6.45 -13.72
CA SER A 77 -6.75 -6.75 -13.41
C SER A 77 -5.83 -5.56 -13.68
N LYS A 78 -6.02 -4.86 -14.82
CA LYS A 78 -5.28 -3.64 -15.14
C LYS A 78 -5.55 -2.51 -14.13
N VAL A 79 -6.81 -2.30 -13.75
CA VAL A 79 -7.19 -1.30 -12.75
C VAL A 79 -6.55 -1.59 -11.39
N LEU A 80 -6.52 -2.86 -10.95
CA LEU A 80 -5.83 -3.27 -9.73
C LEU A 80 -4.34 -2.95 -9.78
N MET A 81 -3.67 -3.22 -10.90
CA MET A 81 -2.25 -2.91 -11.06
C MET A 81 -1.97 -1.40 -11.04
N VAL A 82 -2.81 -0.59 -11.69
CA VAL A 82 -2.72 0.88 -11.62
C VAL A 82 -2.92 1.38 -10.19
N THR A 83 -3.85 0.76 -9.46
CA THR A 83 -4.11 1.12 -8.05
C THR A 83 -2.90 0.82 -7.16
N MET A 84 -2.15 -0.27 -7.40
CA MET A 84 -0.92 -0.56 -6.65
C MET A 84 0.18 0.48 -6.89
N VAL A 85 0.23 1.07 -8.09
CA VAL A 85 1.13 2.20 -8.38
C VAL A 85 0.69 3.44 -7.60
N ALA A 86 -0.60 3.76 -7.59
CA ALA A 86 -1.12 4.87 -6.77
C ALA A 86 -0.83 4.67 -5.28
N TYR A 87 -0.92 3.42 -4.80
CA TYR A 87 -0.66 3.04 -3.42
C TYR A 87 0.78 3.34 -2.97
N LEU A 88 1.79 3.28 -3.86
CA LEU A 88 3.17 3.69 -3.54
C LEU A 88 3.27 5.14 -3.07
N PHE A 89 2.40 6.01 -3.57
CA PHE A 89 2.46 7.43 -3.28
C PHE A 89 1.77 7.81 -1.97
N ILE A 90 0.90 6.94 -1.43
CA ILE A 90 0.08 7.29 -0.27
C ILE A 90 0.93 7.66 0.96
N PRO A 91 1.92 6.85 1.40
CA PRO A 91 2.74 7.22 2.55
C PRO A 91 3.56 8.48 2.25
N HIS A 92 4.12 8.59 1.05
CA HIS A 92 4.97 9.73 0.68
C HIS A 92 4.20 11.04 0.67
N LEU A 93 2.98 11.01 0.11
CA LEU A 93 2.08 12.15 0.09
C LEU A 93 1.63 12.51 1.52
N TYR A 94 1.26 11.52 2.33
CA TYR A 94 0.86 11.75 3.72
C TYR A 94 1.96 12.49 4.50
N PHE A 95 3.20 12.00 4.43
CA PHE A 95 4.32 12.65 5.11
C PHE A 95 4.70 14.00 4.50
N TYR A 96 4.51 14.20 3.19
CA TYR A 96 4.71 15.52 2.59
C TYR A 96 3.69 16.52 3.15
N LEU A 97 2.40 16.17 3.16
CA LEU A 97 1.33 17.03 3.65
C LEU A 97 1.48 17.36 5.14
N ILE A 98 1.82 16.37 5.97
CA ILE A 98 2.01 16.61 7.42
C ILE A 98 3.19 17.55 7.67
N THR A 99 4.31 17.38 6.96
CA THR A 99 5.49 18.23 7.11
C THR A 99 5.25 19.65 6.61
N GLU A 100 4.55 19.83 5.49
CA GLU A 100 4.21 21.16 4.99
C GLU A 100 3.16 21.87 5.86
N ALA A 101 2.19 21.14 6.40
CA ALA A 101 1.25 21.68 7.37
C ALA A 101 1.98 22.15 8.64
N ASP A 102 2.90 21.33 9.17
CA ASP A 102 3.65 21.67 10.38
C ASP A 102 4.51 22.92 10.18
N LYS A 103 5.21 23.04 9.04
CA LYS A 103 5.95 24.27 8.67
C LYS A 103 5.06 25.51 8.64
N ARG A 104 3.84 25.38 8.14
CA ARG A 104 2.90 26.51 7.99
C ARG A 104 2.33 26.98 9.31
N TYR A 105 2.01 26.05 10.23
CA TYR A 105 1.32 26.35 11.49
C TYR A 105 2.26 26.51 12.69
N ASN A 106 3.50 25.99 12.63
CA ASN A 106 4.54 26.20 13.64
C ASN A 106 5.74 27.04 13.14
N PRO A 107 5.55 28.29 12.69
CA PRO A 107 6.66 29.15 12.23
C PRO A 107 7.55 29.68 13.37
N ILE A 108 7.21 29.43 14.63
CA ILE A 108 7.85 30.06 15.81
C ILE A 108 9.21 29.44 16.13
N THR A 109 9.45 28.17 15.76
CA THR A 109 10.73 27.49 16.03
C THR A 109 11.88 27.94 15.12
N ASP A 110 11.58 28.48 13.93
CA ASP A 110 12.60 28.91 12.96
C ASP A 110 13.21 30.28 13.35
N LYS A 111 12.38 31.22 13.84
CA LYS A 111 12.86 32.55 14.27
C LYS A 111 13.69 32.53 15.55
N SER A 112 13.52 31.53 16.42
CA SER A 112 14.35 31.40 17.63
C SER A 112 15.79 30.96 17.33
N ILE A 113 16.03 30.33 16.18
CA ILE A 113 17.37 29.88 15.76
C ILE A 113 18.13 31.01 15.04
N GLU A 114 17.43 31.85 14.25
CA GLU A 114 18.05 33.04 13.65
C GLU A 114 18.42 34.13 14.67
N GLN A 115 17.72 34.23 15.80
CA GLN A 115 18.06 35.22 16.84
C GLN A 115 19.18 34.77 17.80
N GLN A 116 19.75 33.58 17.61
CA GLN A 116 20.89 33.06 18.39
C GLN A 116 22.20 32.99 17.59
N LYS A 117 22.22 33.52 16.36
CA LYS A 117 23.43 33.63 15.53
C LYS A 117 23.81 35.10 15.33
#